data_AF-A0A0K8VBC2-F1
#
_entry.id   AF-A0A0K8VBC2-F1
#
_cell.length_a   1.000
_cell.length_b   1.000
_cell.length_c   1.000
_cell.angle_alpha   90.00
_cell.angle_beta   90.00
_cell.angle_gamma   90.00
#
_symmetry.space_group_name_H-M   'P 1'
#
loop_
_entity.id
_entity.type
_entity.pdbx_description
1 polymer ?
#
loop_
_entity_poly.entity_id
_entity_poly.type
_entity_poly.pdbx_seq_one_letter_code
_entity_poly.pdbx_strand_id
1 'polypeptide(L)'
;MVNFIQICLIFLSFFVSFASKVFAENNENYHPFVKVGNKYYFINGELKMNWFESSEYCRSLRGDLANIESLDELLVLEKYILTRGILSQLWFDGNDLANEGRYMSHSTGRPILFTKWYSTNPDNQNDEDCLEVCIDDKTLLMNDHHCEREFYAICQLRESIMHCSGKNSLILQDENCIVKNLVESLIQAADAFKSHSQPLLCPTS
;
A
#
# COMPACT_ATOMS: atom_id res chain seq x y z
N MET A 1 -50.10 -27.65 -12.43
CA MET A 1 -49.49 -26.34 -12.78
C MET A 1 -48.83 -25.77 -11.52
N VAL A 2 -47.65 -26.27 -11.16
CA VAL A 2 -46.72 -25.55 -10.30
C VAL A 2 -45.99 -24.59 -11.25
N ASN A 3 -46.74 -23.59 -11.72
CA ASN A 3 -46.70 -22.21 -11.25
C ASN A 3 -45.30 -21.65 -11.54
N PHE A 4 -45.11 -21.27 -12.79
CA PHE A 4 -43.94 -20.54 -13.30
C PHE A 4 -43.58 -19.37 -12.35
N ILE A 5 -44.61 -18.74 -11.77
CA ILE A 5 -44.51 -17.73 -10.73
C ILE A 5 -43.71 -18.24 -9.51
N GLN A 6 -43.95 -19.47 -9.08
CA GLN A 6 -43.28 -20.08 -7.93
C GLN A 6 -41.81 -20.44 -8.22
N ILE A 7 -41.48 -20.79 -9.47
CA ILE A 7 -40.08 -20.99 -9.91
C ILE A 7 -39.36 -19.62 -9.93
N CYS A 8 -39.98 -18.57 -10.47
CA CYS A 8 -39.42 -17.22 -10.47
C CYS A 8 -39.18 -16.69 -9.05
N LEU A 9 -40.09 -16.94 -8.11
CA LEU A 9 -39.93 -16.54 -6.71
C LEU A 9 -38.76 -17.28 -6.01
N ILE A 10 -38.51 -18.54 -6.37
CA ILE A 10 -37.36 -19.30 -5.85
C ILE A 10 -36.05 -18.76 -6.45
N PHE A 11 -36.01 -18.50 -7.76
CA PHE A 11 -34.83 -17.91 -8.40
C PHE A 11 -34.53 -16.50 -7.89
N LEU A 12 -35.55 -15.66 -7.69
CA LEU A 12 -35.39 -14.32 -7.14
C LEU A 12 -34.91 -14.36 -5.68
N SER A 13 -35.45 -15.26 -4.85
CA SER A 13 -34.98 -15.38 -3.46
C SER A 13 -33.55 -15.92 -3.35
N PHE A 14 -33.18 -16.87 -4.22
CA PHE A 14 -31.81 -17.38 -4.30
C PHE A 14 -30.83 -16.31 -4.81
N PHE A 15 -31.22 -15.55 -5.83
CA PHE A 15 -30.42 -14.45 -6.37
C PHE A 15 -30.24 -13.31 -5.36
N VAL A 16 -31.28 -12.95 -4.60
CA VAL A 16 -31.19 -11.95 -3.52
C VAL A 16 -30.27 -12.44 -2.40
N SER A 17 -30.38 -13.70 -1.97
CA SER A 17 -29.50 -14.27 -0.93
C SER A 17 -28.03 -14.32 -1.37
N PHE A 18 -27.79 -14.63 -2.64
CA PHE A 18 -26.45 -14.64 -3.22
C PHE A 18 -25.89 -13.21 -3.34
N ALA A 19 -26.69 -12.26 -3.83
CA ALA A 19 -26.30 -10.85 -3.93
C ALA A 19 -25.96 -10.25 -2.56
N SER A 20 -26.79 -10.50 -1.53
CA SER A 20 -26.51 -10.01 -0.18
C SER A 20 -25.20 -10.54 0.43
N LYS A 21 -24.75 -11.74 0.03
CA LYS A 21 -23.43 -12.27 0.42
C LYS A 21 -22.27 -11.64 -0.35
N VAL A 22 -22.49 -11.24 -1.60
CA VAL A 22 -21.49 -10.55 -2.43
C VAL A 22 -21.31 -9.09 -2.01
N PHE A 23 -22.36 -8.45 -1.50
CA PHE A 23 -22.34 -7.07 -0.99
C PHE A 23 -22.08 -6.97 0.52
N ALA A 24 -21.85 -8.08 1.22
CA ALA A 24 -21.33 -8.00 2.58
C ALA A 24 -19.95 -7.35 2.46
N GLU A 25 -19.82 -6.11 2.92
CA GLU A 25 -18.57 -5.34 3.01
C GLU A 25 -17.42 -6.29 3.37
N ASN A 26 -16.39 -6.32 2.52
CA ASN A 26 -15.10 -6.89 2.90
C ASN A 26 -14.69 -6.18 4.18
N ASN A 27 -14.91 -6.82 5.32
CA ASN A 27 -14.50 -6.34 6.63
C ASN A 27 -13.00 -6.63 6.74
N GLU A 28 -12.22 -5.95 5.90
CA GLU A 28 -10.77 -6.04 5.92
C GLU A 28 -10.32 -5.54 7.29
N ASN A 29 -9.91 -6.50 8.13
CA ASN A 29 -9.39 -6.19 9.43
C ASN A 29 -7.97 -5.64 9.26
N TYR A 30 -7.86 -4.33 9.14
CA TYR A 30 -6.58 -3.62 9.04
C TYR A 30 -5.84 -3.52 10.37
N HIS A 31 -6.26 -4.23 11.43
CA HIS A 31 -5.51 -4.26 12.68
C HIS A 31 -4.06 -4.73 12.44
N PRO A 32 -3.05 -4.03 12.99
CA PRO A 32 -3.13 -3.00 14.03
C PRO A 32 -3.21 -1.54 13.52
N PHE A 33 -3.37 -1.33 12.22
CA PHE A 33 -3.43 0.01 11.63
C PHE A 33 -4.73 0.74 11.94
N VAL A 34 -4.62 2.06 12.12
CA VAL A 34 -5.72 3.00 12.39
C VAL A 34 -5.78 4.01 11.26
N LYS A 35 -6.99 4.34 10.81
CA LYS A 35 -7.20 5.35 9.77
C LYS A 35 -6.85 6.74 10.31
N VAL A 36 -5.95 7.45 9.65
CA VAL A 36 -5.54 8.82 9.96
C VAL A 36 -5.53 9.61 8.65
N GLY A 37 -6.53 10.48 8.47
CA GLY A 37 -6.79 11.11 7.18
C GLY A 37 -7.17 10.08 6.11
N ASN A 38 -6.38 10.04 5.03
CA ASN A 38 -6.62 9.16 3.88
C ASN A 38 -5.83 7.84 3.94
N LYS A 39 -4.85 7.72 4.84
CA LYS A 39 -3.99 6.54 4.99
C LYS A 39 -4.26 5.83 6.32
N TYR A 40 -3.69 4.64 6.46
CA TYR A 40 -3.77 3.83 7.68
C TYR A 40 -2.38 3.71 8.29
N TYR A 41 -2.26 4.00 9.58
CA TYR A 41 -0.98 4.05 10.28
C TYR A 41 -0.96 3.20 11.53
N PHE A 42 0.22 2.71 11.87
CA PHE A 42 0.48 2.02 13.11
C PHE A 42 1.81 2.49 13.70
N ILE A 43 1.80 2.77 15.01
CA ILE A 43 3.01 3.09 15.78
C ILE A 43 3.02 2.19 17.00
N ASN A 44 4.02 1.31 17.06
CA ASN A 44 4.30 0.50 18.24
C ASN A 44 5.15 1.32 19.21
N GLY A 45 4.56 1.71 20.35
CA GLY A 45 5.23 2.52 21.37
C GLY A 45 6.10 1.73 22.34
N GLU A 46 6.27 0.42 22.14
CA GLU A 46 7.02 -0.47 23.04
C GLU A 46 8.33 -0.98 22.43
N LEU A 47 8.49 -0.89 21.11
CA LEU A 47 9.63 -1.45 20.38
C LEU A 47 10.36 -0.36 19.60
N LYS A 48 11.56 -0.02 20.07
CA LYS A 48 12.50 0.80 19.30
C LYS A 48 13.39 -0.09 18.45
N MET A 49 13.74 0.41 17.28
CA MET A 49 14.47 -0.30 16.25
C MET A 49 15.34 0.69 15.49
N ASN A 50 16.43 0.19 14.89
CA ASN A 50 17.13 0.99 13.89
C ASN A 50 16.25 1.19 12.63
N TRP A 51 16.66 2.07 11.72
CA TRP A 51 15.83 2.41 10.55
C TRP A 51 15.58 1.19 9.65
N PHE A 52 16.58 0.32 9.47
CA PHE A 52 16.47 -0.90 8.66
C PHE A 52 15.51 -1.92 9.27
N GLU A 53 15.64 -2.18 10.57
CA GLU A 53 14.73 -3.03 11.34
C GLU A 53 13.31 -2.48 11.32
N SER A 54 13.15 -1.16 11.39
CA SER A 54 11.85 -0.49 11.31
C SER A 54 11.17 -0.71 9.95
N SER A 55 11.93 -0.63 8.85
CA SER A 55 11.45 -0.95 7.50
C SER A 55 10.93 -2.40 7.42
N GLU A 56 11.74 -3.36 7.88
CA GLU A 56 11.37 -4.77 7.86
C GLU A 56 10.22 -5.10 8.81
N TYR A 57 10.16 -4.43 9.96
CA TYR A 57 9.05 -4.56 10.90
C TYR A 57 7.73 -4.11 10.28
N CYS A 58 7.69 -2.95 9.63
CA CYS A 58 6.48 -2.49 8.95
C CYS A 58 6.08 -3.45 7.81
N ARG A 59 7.05 -4.00 7.06
CA ARG A 59 6.81 -5.02 6.04
C ARG A 59 6.23 -6.32 6.61
N SER A 60 6.67 -6.73 7.79
CA SER A 60 6.11 -7.90 8.48
C SER A 60 4.62 -7.74 8.80
N LEU A 61 4.15 -6.50 8.91
CA LEU A 61 2.74 -6.12 9.12
C LEU A 61 1.98 -5.88 7.81
N ARG A 62 2.54 -6.27 6.65
CA ARG A 62 2.00 -5.95 5.30
C ARG A 62 1.91 -4.43 5.04
N GLY A 63 2.74 -3.66 5.74
CA GLY A 63 2.91 -2.23 5.55
C GLY A 63 4.27 -1.88 4.98
N ASP A 64 4.60 -0.60 5.05
CA ASP A 64 5.94 -0.05 4.86
C ASP A 64 6.15 1.07 5.89
N LEU A 65 7.37 1.59 6.02
CA LEU A 65 7.56 2.87 6.71
C LEU A 65 6.67 3.94 6.06
N ALA A 66 6.17 4.88 6.86
CA ALA A 66 5.26 5.92 6.40
C ALA A 66 5.91 6.83 5.37
N ASN A 67 5.33 6.92 4.17
CA ASN A 67 5.75 7.85 3.13
C ASN A 67 4.86 9.08 3.19
N ILE A 68 5.38 10.17 3.75
CA ILE A 68 4.64 11.42 3.96
C ILE A 68 4.81 12.30 2.73
N GLU A 69 3.73 12.55 1.99
CA GLU A 69 3.77 13.14 0.65
C GLU A 69 3.27 14.59 0.60
N SER A 70 2.70 15.11 1.68
CA SER A 70 2.13 16.47 1.71
C SER A 70 2.07 17.09 3.10
N LEU A 71 1.91 18.42 3.14
CA LEU A 71 1.70 19.17 4.37
C LEU A 71 0.40 18.77 5.07
N ASP A 72 -0.68 18.57 4.33
CA ASP A 72 -1.97 18.18 4.91
C ASP A 72 -1.89 16.82 5.61
N GLU A 73 -1.20 15.86 4.98
CA GLU A 73 -0.93 14.56 5.59
C GLU A 73 -0.09 14.68 6.87
N LEU A 74 0.99 15.47 6.82
CA LEU A 74 1.85 15.71 7.98
C LEU A 74 1.07 16.32 9.14
N LEU A 75 0.21 17.31 8.89
CA LEU A 75 -0.58 17.98 9.93
C LEU A 75 -1.62 17.04 10.56
N VAL A 76 -2.24 16.17 9.76
CA VAL A 76 -3.18 15.16 10.27
C VAL A 76 -2.42 14.12 11.11
N LEU A 77 -1.23 13.71 10.67
CA LEU A 77 -0.36 12.78 11.40
C LEU A 77 0.19 13.40 12.70
N GLU A 78 0.59 14.67 12.68
CA GLU A 78 1.01 15.46 13.86
C GLU A 78 -0.08 15.44 14.94
N LYS A 79 -1.32 15.77 14.56
CA LYS A 79 -2.45 15.71 15.49
C LYS A 79 -2.63 14.31 16.06
N TYR A 80 -2.54 13.27 15.23
CA TYR A 80 -2.64 11.87 15.68
C TYR A 80 -1.54 11.51 16.69
N ILE A 81 -0.28 11.83 16.41
CA ILE A 81 0.88 11.57 17.28
C ILE A 81 0.72 12.31 18.62
N LEU A 82 0.40 13.60 18.59
CA LEU A 82 0.21 14.42 19.79
C LEU A 82 -0.96 13.93 20.65
N THR A 83 -2.09 13.54 20.04
CA THR A 83 -3.25 13.01 20.81
C THR A 83 -2.94 11.69 21.50
N ARG A 84 -1.98 10.90 20.98
CA ARG A 84 -1.47 9.68 21.63
C ARG A 84 -0.39 9.96 22.67
N GLY A 85 0.01 11.22 22.87
CA GLY A 85 1.07 11.58 23.82
C GLY A 85 2.46 11.08 23.41
N ILE A 86 2.68 10.80 22.12
CA ILE A 86 3.96 10.33 21.61
C ILE A 86 4.85 11.56 21.39
N LEU A 87 5.89 11.70 22.22
CA LEU A 87 6.87 12.79 22.16
C LEU A 87 8.27 12.31 21.77
N SER A 88 8.41 11.03 21.43
CA SER A 88 9.67 10.42 20.98
C SER A 88 9.87 10.61 19.49
N GLN A 89 11.11 10.47 19.04
CA GLN A 89 11.44 10.38 17.63
C GLN A 89 10.85 9.14 16.97
N LEU A 90 10.58 9.28 15.68
CA LEU A 90 9.84 8.32 14.89
C LEU A 90 10.47 8.17 13.50
N TRP A 91 10.90 6.97 13.14
CA TRP A 91 11.34 6.66 11.79
C TRP A 91 10.18 6.74 10.80
N PHE A 92 10.45 7.33 9.63
CA PHE A 92 9.55 7.30 8.48
C PHE A 92 10.33 6.96 7.20
N ASP A 93 9.62 6.83 6.09
CA ASP A 93 10.19 6.38 4.83
C ASP A 93 11.01 7.48 4.14
N GLY A 94 12.25 7.14 3.83
CA GLY A 94 13.17 7.98 3.09
C GLY A 94 14.60 7.80 3.60
N ASN A 95 15.53 7.77 2.67
CA ASN A 95 16.96 7.79 2.95
C ASN A 95 17.72 8.28 1.71
N ASP A 96 18.97 8.68 1.87
CA ASP A 96 19.89 9.01 0.79
C ASP A 96 21.18 8.18 0.80
N LEU A 97 21.15 7.02 1.46
CA LEU A 97 22.20 5.98 1.51
C LEU A 97 22.89 5.68 0.16
N ALA A 98 22.14 5.79 -0.94
CA ALA A 98 22.66 5.53 -2.28
C ALA A 98 23.39 6.72 -2.91
N ASN A 99 22.97 7.94 -2.59
CA ASN A 99 23.55 9.17 -3.10
C ASN A 99 23.15 10.35 -2.19
N GLU A 100 24.10 10.74 -1.34
CA GLU A 100 24.06 11.90 -0.44
C GLU A 100 23.32 13.11 -1.05
N GLY A 101 22.43 13.71 -0.26
CA GLY A 101 21.60 14.85 -0.63
C GLY A 101 20.44 14.51 -1.58
N ARG A 102 20.23 13.23 -1.92
CA ARG A 102 19.12 12.75 -2.74
C ARG A 102 18.29 11.71 -2.01
N TYR A 103 17.38 12.19 -1.17
CA TYR A 103 16.45 11.34 -0.45
C TYR A 103 15.46 10.63 -1.39
N MET A 104 15.42 9.31 -1.27
CA MET A 104 14.56 8.40 -1.99
C MET A 104 13.72 7.61 -1.00
N SER A 105 12.43 7.48 -1.30
CA SER A 105 11.53 6.54 -0.63
C SER A 105 12.05 5.12 -0.80
N HIS A 106 12.25 4.42 0.31
CA HIS A 106 12.61 3.01 0.30
C HIS A 106 11.43 2.11 -0.08
N SER A 107 10.21 2.54 0.27
CA SER A 107 8.99 1.80 -0.03
C SER A 107 8.59 1.86 -1.50
N THR A 108 8.71 3.04 -2.15
CA THR A 108 8.24 3.27 -3.53
C THR A 108 9.37 3.37 -4.56
N GLY A 109 10.61 3.58 -4.12
CA GLY A 109 11.76 3.86 -4.98
C GLY A 109 11.71 5.22 -5.68
N ARG A 110 10.82 6.13 -5.27
CA ARG A 110 10.66 7.48 -5.84
C ARG A 110 11.37 8.54 -4.98
N PRO A 111 11.75 9.69 -5.56
CA PRO A 111 12.30 10.80 -4.77
C PRO A 111 11.32 11.28 -3.71
N ILE A 112 11.82 11.66 -2.53
CA ILE A 112 11.03 12.39 -1.54
C ILE A 112 10.87 13.83 -2.03
N LEU A 113 9.62 14.24 -2.31
CA LEU A 113 9.30 15.56 -2.88
C LEU A 113 8.80 16.56 -1.85
N PHE A 114 8.25 16.07 -0.73
CA PHE A 114 7.74 16.89 0.36
C PHE A 114 8.63 16.73 1.57
N THR A 115 9.09 17.86 2.13
CA THR A 115 9.87 17.89 3.35
C THR A 115 9.47 19.11 4.19
N LYS A 116 9.34 18.93 5.50
CA LYS A 116 9.17 20.02 6.47
C LYS A 116 10.26 19.89 7.53
N TRP A 117 11.46 20.30 7.15
CA TRP A 117 12.66 20.14 7.97
C TRP A 117 12.59 20.89 9.29
N TYR A 118 13.18 20.30 10.32
CA TYR A 118 13.58 21.00 11.52
C TYR A 118 14.56 22.14 11.16
N SER A 119 14.53 23.25 11.91
CA SER A 119 15.43 24.36 11.63
C SER A 119 16.87 23.86 11.68
N THR A 120 17.67 24.25 10.67
CA THR A 120 19.03 23.79 10.36
C THR A 120 19.19 22.45 9.64
N ASN A 121 18.13 21.65 9.46
CA ASN A 121 18.22 20.35 8.79
C ASN A 121 17.73 20.36 7.33
N PRO A 122 18.17 19.41 6.48
CA PRO A 122 19.18 18.38 6.80
C PRO A 122 20.56 19.01 6.92
N ASP A 123 21.26 18.75 8.02
CA ASP A 123 22.59 19.30 8.27
C ASP A 123 23.71 18.31 7.97
N ASN A 124 23.35 17.06 7.65
CA ASN A 124 24.26 15.94 7.44
C ASN A 124 25.41 15.94 8.46
N GLN A 125 25.06 16.06 9.75
CA GLN A 125 26.05 16.01 10.82
C GLN A 125 26.62 14.58 10.97
N ASN A 126 27.62 14.26 10.15
CA ASN A 126 28.44 13.04 10.17
C ASN A 126 27.80 11.77 9.58
N ASP A 127 27.21 11.79 8.38
CA ASP A 127 26.66 10.58 7.70
C ASP A 127 25.27 10.21 8.27
N GLU A 128 24.34 11.17 8.23
CA GLU A 128 22.95 11.00 8.67
C GLU A 128 22.03 10.74 7.47
N ASP A 129 21.85 9.47 7.13
CA ASP A 129 21.20 9.14 5.85
C ASP A 129 19.70 8.77 5.97
N CYS A 130 19.17 8.60 7.17
CA CYS A 130 17.83 8.03 7.39
C CYS A 130 16.86 9.03 8.00
N LEU A 131 15.62 9.06 7.50
CA LEU A 131 14.68 10.10 7.87
C LEU A 131 13.81 9.75 9.08
N GLU A 132 13.76 10.67 10.05
CA GLU A 132 12.87 10.66 11.20
C GLU A 132 11.96 11.89 11.25
N VAL A 133 10.94 11.82 12.11
CA VAL A 133 10.21 12.99 12.59
C VAL A 133 10.31 13.11 14.10
N CYS A 134 10.36 14.36 14.58
CA CYS A 134 10.36 14.69 16.00
C CYS A 134 9.39 15.85 16.29
N ILE A 135 9.01 16.01 17.56
CA ILE A 135 8.13 17.10 18.00
C ILE A 135 8.98 18.22 18.59
N ASP A 136 8.82 19.43 18.05
CA ASP A 136 9.34 20.68 18.62
C ASP A 136 8.24 21.71 18.78
N ASP A 137 8.05 22.21 20.00
CA ASP A 137 6.93 23.07 20.40
C ASP A 137 5.59 22.68 19.76
N LYS A 138 5.21 21.39 19.89
CA LYS A 138 3.99 20.78 19.32
C LYS A 138 3.91 20.76 17.79
N THR A 139 5.01 20.99 17.11
CA THR A 139 5.12 20.91 15.66
C THR A 139 5.90 19.66 15.29
N LEU A 140 5.35 18.84 14.40
CA LEU A 140 6.05 17.70 13.81
C LEU A 140 6.96 18.20 12.69
N LEU A 141 8.25 17.90 12.82
CA LEU A 141 9.30 18.34 11.91
C LEU A 141 10.14 17.13 11.50
N MET A 142 10.65 17.16 10.28
CA MET A 142 11.48 16.12 9.69
C MET A 142 12.95 16.37 10.00
N ASN A 143 13.70 15.29 10.16
CA ASN A 143 15.14 15.31 10.38
C ASN A 143 15.78 14.11 9.68
N ASP A 144 17.00 14.27 9.21
CA ASP A 144 17.90 13.17 8.89
C ASP A 144 18.66 12.75 10.16
N HIS A 145 18.90 11.46 10.33
CA HIS A 145 19.61 10.95 11.50
C HIS A 145 20.36 9.65 11.15
N HIS A 146 21.43 9.32 11.87
CA HIS A 146 22.16 8.06 11.67
C HIS A 146 21.23 6.84 11.75
N CYS A 147 21.25 6.03 10.70
CA CYS A 147 20.34 4.89 10.52
C CYS A 147 20.39 3.85 11.65
N GLU A 148 21.51 3.74 12.37
CA GLU A 148 21.71 2.78 13.47
C GLU A 148 21.03 3.18 14.78
N ARG A 149 20.49 4.40 14.89
CA ARG A 149 19.82 4.87 16.10
C ARG A 149 18.48 4.18 16.31
N GLU A 150 18.16 3.89 17.57
CA GLU A 150 16.92 3.19 17.91
C GLU A 150 15.78 4.17 18.22
N PHE A 151 14.79 4.22 17.33
CA PHE A 151 13.56 5.00 17.48
C PHE A 151 12.33 4.12 17.23
N TYR A 152 11.14 4.66 17.50
CA TYR A 152 9.90 3.97 17.16
C TYR A 152 9.62 4.11 15.65
N ALA A 153 8.90 3.18 15.05
CA ALA A 153 8.55 3.24 13.63
C ALA A 153 7.12 3.77 13.42
N ILE A 154 6.94 4.64 12.43
CA ILE A 154 5.61 4.91 11.86
C ILE A 154 5.44 3.99 10.67
N CYS A 155 4.63 2.95 10.83
CA CYS A 155 4.23 2.10 9.72
C CYS A 155 2.99 2.69 9.04
N GLN A 156 2.95 2.67 7.72
CA GLN A 156 1.73 2.85 6.94
C GLN A 156 1.30 1.50 6.36
N LEU A 157 0.00 1.27 6.26
CA LEU A 157 -0.51 0.13 5.50
C LEU A 157 -0.11 0.31 4.04
N ARG A 158 0.44 -0.73 3.42
CA ARG A 158 0.87 -0.65 2.02
C ARG A 158 -0.35 -0.38 1.17
N GLU A 159 -0.34 0.73 0.43
CA GLU A 159 -1.31 0.93 -0.63
C GLU A 159 -1.13 -0.23 -1.59
N SER A 160 -2.13 -1.11 -1.66
CA SER A 160 -2.13 -2.11 -2.70
C SER A 160 -2.06 -1.35 -4.01
N ILE A 161 -1.03 -1.61 -4.83
CA ILE A 161 -1.09 -1.29 -6.25
C ILE A 161 -2.13 -2.26 -6.83
N MET A 162 -3.40 -2.10 -6.45
CA MET A 162 -4.51 -2.69 -7.16
C MET A 162 -4.67 -1.83 -8.42
N HIS A 163 -3.74 -1.99 -9.35
CA HIS A 163 -3.88 -1.46 -10.69
C HIS A 163 -4.84 -2.37 -11.46
N CYS A 164 -6.11 -2.35 -11.07
CA CYS A 164 -7.21 -2.71 -11.95
C CYS A 164 -7.68 -1.42 -12.62
N SER A 165 -6.85 -0.82 -13.50
CA SER A 165 -7.36 0.20 -14.41
C SER A 165 -8.13 -0.47 -15.56
N GLY A 166 -9.29 -1.02 -15.22
CA GLY A 166 -10.36 -1.24 -16.19
C GLY A 166 -11.25 -0.01 -16.16
N LYS A 167 -11.14 0.86 -17.18
CA LYS A 167 -12.27 1.74 -17.47
C LYS A 167 -13.48 0.85 -17.75
N ASN A 168 -14.58 1.18 -17.08
CA ASN A 168 -15.93 0.60 -17.11
C ASN A 168 -16.25 -0.48 -16.06
N SER A 169 -17.09 -0.03 -15.12
CA SER A 169 -18.27 -0.72 -14.61
C SER A 169 -18.05 -1.88 -13.65
N LEU A 170 -18.34 -1.59 -12.37
CA LEU A 170 -19.06 -2.43 -11.41
C LEU A 170 -18.72 -3.93 -11.45
N ILE A 171 -17.80 -4.35 -10.58
CA ILE A 171 -17.92 -5.47 -9.63
C ILE A 171 -16.54 -5.64 -8.96
N LEU A 172 -16.50 -5.53 -7.64
CA LEU A 172 -15.38 -5.99 -6.81
C LEU A 172 -15.24 -7.50 -6.96
N GLN A 173 -14.03 -8.01 -7.21
CA GLN A 173 -13.60 -9.28 -6.58
C GLN A 173 -12.09 -9.53 -6.65
N ASP A 174 -11.59 -9.78 -5.44
CA ASP A 174 -10.34 -10.35 -4.93
C ASP A 174 -9.43 -11.19 -5.84
N GLU A 175 -8.12 -11.14 -5.52
CA GLU A 175 -6.94 -12.00 -5.77
C GLU A 175 -6.74 -12.68 -7.14
N ASN A 176 -7.74 -12.69 -8.01
CA ASN A 176 -7.77 -13.44 -9.25
C ASN A 176 -7.31 -12.61 -10.46
N CYS A 177 -6.93 -11.34 -10.28
CA CYS A 177 -6.54 -10.49 -11.42
C CYS A 177 -5.25 -10.98 -12.10
N ILE A 178 -4.26 -11.42 -11.32
CA ILE A 178 -3.00 -11.97 -11.85
C ILE A 178 -3.25 -13.31 -12.55
N VAL A 179 -3.99 -14.21 -11.88
CA VAL A 179 -4.31 -15.54 -12.42
C VAL A 179 -5.17 -15.41 -13.69
N LYS A 180 -6.13 -14.48 -13.71
CA LYS A 180 -6.97 -14.19 -14.87
C LYS A 180 -6.14 -13.67 -16.05
N ASN A 181 -5.26 -12.70 -15.83
CA ASN A 181 -4.39 -12.19 -16.90
C ASN A 181 -3.44 -13.26 -17.44
N LEU A 182 -2.95 -14.15 -16.57
CA LEU A 182 -2.13 -15.29 -16.95
C LEU A 182 -2.93 -16.31 -17.79
N VAL A 183 -4.16 -16.63 -17.38
CA VAL A 183 -5.06 -17.53 -18.10
C VAL A 183 -5.47 -16.96 -19.45
N GLU A 184 -5.80 -15.66 -19.52
CA GLU A 184 -6.14 -14.98 -20.78
C GLU A 184 -4.95 -14.96 -21.75
N SER A 185 -3.74 -14.72 -21.25
CA SER A 185 -2.51 -14.78 -22.05
C SER A 185 -2.24 -16.20 -22.59
N LEU A 186 -2.49 -17.23 -21.78
CA LEU A 186 -2.36 -18.63 -22.18
C LEU A 186 -3.42 -19.04 -23.21
N ILE A 187 -4.66 -18.56 -23.08
CA ILE A 187 -5.73 -18.78 -24.05
C ILE A 187 -5.38 -18.13 -25.39
N GLN A 188 -4.90 -16.88 -25.37
CA GLN A 188 -4.50 -16.17 -26.59
C GLN A 188 -3.33 -16.85 -27.30
N ALA A 189 -2.36 -17.37 -26.54
CA ALA A 189 -1.28 -18.18 -27.10
C ALA A 189 -1.82 -19.49 -27.70
N ALA A 190 -2.73 -20.19 -27.01
CA ALA A 190 -3.33 -21.42 -27.51
C ALA A 190 -4.14 -21.21 -28.81
N ASP A 191 -4.83 -20.08 -28.94
CA ASP A 191 -5.58 -19.73 -30.15
C ASP A 191 -4.66 -19.36 -31.32
N ALA A 192 -3.51 -18.74 -31.05
CA ALA A 192 -2.47 -18.50 -32.06
C ALA A 192 -1.84 -19.81 -32.59
N PHE A 193 -1.73 -20.85 -31.74
CA PHE A 193 -1.27 -22.18 -32.16
C PHE A 193 -2.32 -22.93 -33.00
N LYS A 194 -3.61 -22.77 -32.71
CA LYS A 194 -4.70 -23.39 -33.50
C LYS A 194 -4.84 -22.79 -34.91
N SER A 195 -4.49 -21.52 -35.10
CA SER A 195 -4.57 -20.89 -36.43
C SER A 195 -3.43 -21.32 -37.38
N HIS A 196 -2.33 -21.88 -36.85
CA HIS A 196 -1.18 -22.35 -37.63
C HIS A 196 -1.19 -23.84 -37.96
N SER A 197 -2.23 -24.59 -37.56
CA SER A 197 -2.37 -26.02 -37.86
C SER A 197 -3.36 -26.32 -39.00
N GLN A 198 -3.31 -25.57 -40.10
CA GLN A 198 -3.90 -26.04 -41.36
C GLN A 198 -2.85 -26.86 -42.14
N PRO A 199 -3.17 -28.09 -42.58
CA PRO A 199 -2.23 -28.92 -43.31
C PRO A 199 -1.95 -28.32 -44.71
N LEU A 200 -0.68 -28.15 -45.06
CA LEU A 200 -0.27 -27.93 -46.44
C LEU A 200 -0.72 -29.13 -47.30
N LEU A 201 -1.76 -28.94 -48.10
CA LEU A 201 -2.08 -29.84 -49.21
C LEU A 201 -1.14 -29.51 -50.37
N CYS A 202 -0.23 -30.44 -50.69
CA CYS A 202 0.55 -30.39 -51.92
C CYS A 202 -0.40 -30.54 -53.12
N PRO A 203 -0.29 -29.72 -54.19
CA PRO A 203 -1.06 -29.93 -55.40
C PRO A 203 -0.55 -31.19 -56.12
N THR A 204 -1.47 -32.08 -56.46
CA THR A 204 -1.21 -33.25 -57.32
C THR A 204 -1.27 -32.85 -58.79
N SER A 205 -0.21 -33.24 -59.51
CA SER A 205 0.04 -33.27 -60.97
C SER A 205 -0.10 -31.97 -61.75
#